data_AF-A0A9D3U9L7-F1
#
_entry.id   AF-A0A9D3U9L7-F1
#
_cell.length_a   1.000
_cell.length_b   1.000
_cell.length_c   1.000
_cell.angle_alpha   90.00
_cell.angle_beta   90.00
_cell.angle_gamma   90.00
#
_symmetry.space_group_name_H-M   'P 1'
#
loop_
_entity.id
_entity.type
_entity.pdbx_description
1 polymer ?
#
loop_
_entity_poly.entity_id
_entity_poly.type
_entity_poly.pdbx_seq_one_letter_code
_entity_poly.pdbx_strand_id
1 'polypeptide(L)' 'DKPEVTHEGTSRVNESKISVLTLDYELFKAKLEEENKEMPGHFTHIINGLKVLEKIYPNKETMKKMLNSLPMS' A
#
# COMPACT_ATOMS: atom_id res chain seq x y z
N ASP A 1 32.92 -22.63 -0.15
CA ASP A 1 31.66 -21.98 -0.56
C ASP A 1 30.76 -21.69 0.62
N LYS A 2 30.56 -20.40 0.90
CA LYS A 2 29.60 -19.89 1.89
C LYS A 2 28.53 -19.19 1.07
N PRO A 3 27.27 -19.64 1.08
CA PRO A 3 26.31 -19.10 0.13
C PRO A 3 25.93 -17.69 0.59
N GLU A 4 26.08 -16.75 -0.32
CA GLU A 4 25.74 -15.34 -0.23
C GLU A 4 24.20 -15.15 -0.24
N VAL A 5 23.48 -15.79 0.70
CA VAL A 5 21.99 -15.84 0.64
C VAL A 5 21.32 -14.65 1.33
N THR A 6 22.06 -13.72 1.94
CA THR A 6 21.47 -12.64 2.76
C THR A 6 20.84 -11.51 1.93
N HIS A 7 21.25 -11.31 0.68
CA HIS A 7 20.70 -10.23 -0.16
C HIS A 7 19.41 -10.64 -0.88
N GLU A 8 19.29 -11.91 -1.29
CA GLU A 8 18.14 -12.41 -2.05
C GLU A 8 16.88 -12.52 -1.17
N GLY A 9 17.04 -12.89 0.11
CA GLY A 9 15.94 -12.90 1.08
C GLY A 9 15.37 -11.50 1.38
N THR A 10 16.21 -10.48 1.37
CA THR A 10 15.79 -9.07 1.58
C THR A 10 14.99 -8.56 0.39
N SER A 11 15.39 -8.90 -0.83
CA SER A 11 14.66 -8.56 -2.06
C SER A 11 13.26 -9.19 -2.08
N ARG A 12 13.17 -10.51 -1.82
CA ARG A 12 11.89 -11.24 -1.88
C ARG A 12 10.89 -10.79 -0.82
N VAL A 13 11.38 -10.40 0.36
CA VAL A 13 10.55 -9.82 1.42
C VAL A 13 10.00 -8.45 1.00
N ASN A 14 10.82 -7.60 0.38
CA ASN A 14 10.39 -6.30 -0.11
C ASN A 14 9.37 -6.44 -1.25
N GLU A 15 9.59 -7.35 -2.19
CA GLU A 15 8.64 -7.66 -3.27
C GLU A 15 7.28 -8.14 -2.73
N SER A 16 7.32 -8.99 -1.71
CA SER A 16 6.10 -9.49 -1.04
C SER A 16 5.36 -8.34 -0.35
N LYS A 17 6.06 -7.45 0.37
CA LYS A 17 5.48 -6.26 1.00
C LYS A 17 4.88 -5.29 -0.04
N ILE A 18 5.58 -5.05 -1.14
CA ILE A 18 5.08 -4.25 -2.27
C ILE A 18 3.78 -4.86 -2.79
N SER A 19 3.74 -6.18 -2.98
CA SER A 19 2.56 -6.88 -3.49
C SER A 19 1.36 -6.73 -2.56
N VAL A 20 1.55 -6.96 -1.26
CA VAL A 20 0.50 -6.81 -0.24
C VAL A 20 -0.01 -5.37 -0.19
N LEU A 21 0.88 -4.38 -0.10
CA LEU A 21 0.49 -2.97 -0.05
C LEU A 21 -0.15 -2.48 -1.35
N THR A 22 0.25 -3.03 -2.49
CA THR A 22 -0.39 -2.75 -3.79
C THR A 22 -1.81 -3.31 -3.80
N LEU A 23 -2.03 -4.53 -3.32
CA LEU A 23 -3.37 -5.11 -3.19
C LEU A 23 -4.25 -4.29 -2.24
N ASP A 24 -3.71 -3.88 -1.09
CA ASP A 24 -4.43 -3.03 -0.14
C ASP A 24 -4.78 -1.66 -0.74
N TYR A 25 -3.88 -1.06 -1.52
CA TYR A 25 -4.17 0.18 -2.25
C TYR A 25 -5.30 -0.02 -3.27
N GLU A 26 -5.29 -1.12 -4.02
CA GLU A 26 -6.33 -1.39 -5.02
C GLU A 26 -7.70 -1.65 -4.36
N LEU A 27 -7.71 -2.40 -3.26
CA LEU A 27 -8.90 -2.79 -2.50
C LEU A 27 -9.36 -1.74 -1.47
N PHE A 28 -8.68 -0.60 -1.36
CA PHE A 28 -8.94 0.43 -0.35
C PHE A 28 -10.40 0.91 -0.30
N LYS A 29 -11.17 0.76 -1.39
CA LYS A 29 -12.61 1.04 -1.43
C LYS A 29 -13.49 -0.02 -0.76
N ALA A 30 -13.12 -1.30 -0.83
CA ALA A 30 -13.92 -2.40 -0.28
C ALA A 30 -13.81 -2.46 1.25
N LYS A 31 -12.62 -2.21 1.81
CA LYS A 31 -12.40 -2.13 3.26
C LYS A 31 -13.20 -1.00 3.94
N LEU A 32 -13.54 0.06 3.20
CA LEU A 32 -14.37 1.16 3.68
C LEU A 32 -15.78 0.71 4.09
N GLU A 33 -16.36 -0.24 3.35
CA GLU A 33 -17.75 -0.68 3.58
C GLU A 33 -17.87 -1.54 4.86
N GLU A 34 -16.78 -2.16 5.33
CA GLU A 34 -16.76 -3.04 6.50
C GLU A 34 -16.24 -2.41 7.81
N GLU A 35 -15.42 -1.35 7.77
CA GLU A 35 -14.79 -0.80 8.99
C GLU A 35 -14.85 0.74 9.06
N ASN A 36 -15.65 1.24 10.01
CA ASN A 36 -16.16 2.62 10.00
C ASN A 36 -15.26 3.68 10.64
N LYS A 37 -14.00 3.42 11.01
CA LYS A 37 -13.13 4.44 11.63
C LYS A 37 -11.67 4.22 11.25
N GLU A 38 -10.97 5.31 10.90
CA GLU A 38 -9.53 5.40 10.55
C GLU A 38 -9.12 5.34 9.06
N MET A 39 -10.07 5.52 8.14
CA MET A 39 -9.84 5.52 6.68
C MET A 39 -8.65 6.39 6.19
N PRO A 40 -8.45 7.65 6.63
CA PRO A 40 -7.31 8.45 6.18
C PRO A 40 -5.96 7.94 6.72
N GLY A 41 -5.95 7.36 7.93
CA GLY A 41 -4.76 6.82 8.56
C GLY A 41 -4.26 5.56 7.85
N HIS A 42 -5.18 4.64 7.53
CA HIS A 42 -4.86 3.43 6.79
C HIS A 42 -4.37 3.74 5.37
N PHE A 43 -5.01 4.69 4.67
CA PHE A 43 -4.53 5.16 3.36
C PHE A 43 -3.10 5.70 3.41
N THR A 44 -2.83 6.56 4.40
CA THR A 44 -1.52 7.16 4.61
C THR A 44 -0.47 6.09 4.91
N HIS A 45 -0.83 5.05 5.68
CA HIS A 45 0.05 3.92 5.97
C HIS A 45 0.45 3.17 4.70
N ILE A 46 -0.52 2.87 3.82
CA ILE A 46 -0.27 2.17 2.55
C ILE A 46 0.69 2.97 1.66
N ILE A 47 0.39 4.26 1.44
CA ILE A 47 1.20 5.13 0.58
C ILE A 47 2.62 5.32 1.13
N ASN A 48 2.75 5.48 2.45
CA ASN A 48 4.07 5.60 3.07
C ASN A 48 4.86 4.30 2.98
N GLY A 49 4.23 3.14 3.18
CA GLY A 49 4.87 1.84 3.03
C GLY A 49 5.39 1.62 1.60
N LEU A 50 4.58 1.95 0.59
CA LEU A 50 4.96 1.88 -0.82
C LEU A 50 6.11 2.84 -1.14
N LYS A 51 6.08 4.07 -0.60
CA LYS A 51 7.14 5.08 -0.80
C LYS A 51 8.49 4.64 -0.22
N VAL A 52 8.50 4.01 0.96
CA VAL A 52 9.72 3.45 1.57
C VAL A 52 10.31 2.32 0.72
N LEU A 53 9.46 1.61 -0.02
CA LEU A 53 9.83 0.55 -0.96
C LEU A 53 10.05 1.06 -2.39
N GLU A 54 10.29 2.37 -2.55
CA GLU A 54 10.56 3.05 -3.83
C GLU A 54 9.44 2.94 -4.88
N LYS A 55 8.23 2.51 -4.48
CA LYS A 55 7.04 2.49 -5.32
C LYS A 55 6.19 3.73 -5.04
N ILE A 56 6.32 4.74 -5.89
CA ILE A 56 5.69 6.05 -5.71
C ILE A 56 4.47 6.18 -6.61
N TYR A 57 3.32 6.50 -6.01
CA TYR A 57 2.13 6.88 -6.75
C TYR A 57 2.05 8.41 -6.88
N PRO A 58 1.65 8.95 -8.04
CA PRO A 58 1.47 10.40 -8.19
C PRO A 58 0.38 10.93 -7.26
N ASN A 59 0.65 12.05 -6.56
CA ASN A 59 -0.31 12.67 -5.64
C ASN A 59 -1.71 12.86 -6.24
N LYS A 60 -1.80 13.20 -7.54
CA LYS A 60 -3.08 13.36 -8.25
C LYS A 60 -3.91 12.07 -8.26
N GLU A 61 -3.27 10.93 -8.52
CA GLU A 61 -3.94 9.63 -8.56
C GLU A 61 -4.31 9.16 -7.15
N THR A 62 -3.40 9.34 -6.20
CA THR A 62 -3.60 9.04 -4.79
C THR A 62 -4.79 9.83 -4.22
N MET A 63 -4.87 11.14 -4.48
CA MET A 63 -6.02 11.96 -4.05
C MET A 63 -7.32 11.55 -4.74
N LYS A 64 -7.28 11.23 -6.04
CA LYS A 64 -8.46 10.74 -6.76
C LYS A 64 -8.96 9.41 -6.18
N LYS A 65 -8.07 8.48 -5.82
CA LYS A 65 -8.43 7.20 -5.19
C LYS A 65 -9.10 7.44 -3.84
N MET A 66 -8.51 8.31 -3.00
CA MET A 66 -9.07 8.68 -1.70
C MET A 66 -10.49 9.27 -1.82
N LEU A 67 -10.68 10.22 -2.76
CA LEU A 67 -12.01 10.82 -3.00
C LEU A 67 -13.03 9.79 -3.50
N ASN A 68 -12.64 8.87 -4.38
CA ASN A 68 -13.51 7.81 -4.90
C ASN A 68 -13.86 6.73 -3.86
N SER A 69 -13.09 6.65 -2.78
CA SER A 69 -13.33 5.75 -1.65
C SER A 69 -14.08 6.43 -0.50
N LEU A 70 -14.57 7.65 -0.65
CA LEU A 70 -15.49 8.23 0.34
C LEU A 70 -16.92 7.74 0.04
N PRO A 71 -17.73 7.43 1.07
CA PRO A 71 -19.13 7.12 0.84
C PRO A 71 -19.82 8.35 0.27
N MET A 72 -20.68 8.16 -0.74
CA MET A 72 -21.60 9.23 -1.16
C MET A 72 -22.54 9.51 0.02
N SER A 73 -22.46 10.74 0.55
CA SER A 73 -23.42 11.25 1.54
C SER A 73 -24.84 11.25 1.02
#